data_AF-A0A920J2H0-F1
#
_entry.id   AF-A0A920J2H0-F1
#
_cell.length_a   1.000
_cell.length_b   1.000
_cell.length_c   1.000
_cell.angle_alpha   90.00
_cell.angle_beta   90.00
_cell.angle_gamma   90.00
#
_symmetry.space_group_name_H-M   'P 1'
#
loop_
_entity.id
_entity.type
_entity.pdbx_description
1 polymer ?
#
loop_
_entity_poly.entity_id
_entity_poly.type
_entity_poly.pdbx_seq_one_letter_code
_entity_poly.pdbx_strand_id
1 'polypeptide(L)' 'MGATVFQKGKIFGYPLRSDGNGNVEIVQGVELNEFAKSKIEVTTQELKEEKEAVKDLL' A
#
# COMPACT_ATOMS: atom_id res chain seq x y z
N MET A 1 -8.04 -6.24 16.72
CA MET A 1 -8.48 -6.10 15.32
C MET A 1 -7.42 -5.27 14.61
N GLY A 2 -6.44 -5.91 13.97
CA GLY A 2 -5.29 -5.25 13.35
C GLY A 2 -5.73 -4.46 12.12
N ALA A 3 -5.71 -3.13 12.21
CA ALA A 3 -6.10 -2.26 11.12
C ALA A 3 -4.93 -2.15 10.13
N THR A 4 -5.10 -2.74 8.95
CA THR A 4 -4.19 -2.55 7.83
C THR A 4 -4.48 -1.16 7.23
N VAL A 5 -3.65 -0.16 7.57
CA VAL A 5 -3.86 1.25 7.17
C VAL A 5 -3.33 1.46 5.75
N PHE A 6 -4.19 1.28 4.76
CA PHE A 6 -3.89 1.65 3.38
C PHE A 6 -4.99 2.54 2.80
N GLN A 7 -4.59 3.67 2.21
CA GLN A 7 -5.55 4.62 1.64
C GLN A 7 -6.03 4.13 0.27
N LYS A 8 -7.35 4.04 0.12
CA LYS A 8 -8.03 3.69 -1.14
C LYS A 8 -7.65 4.69 -2.25
N GLY A 9 -7.29 4.19 -3.43
CA GLY A 9 -6.97 5.02 -4.60
C GLY A 9 -5.49 5.37 -4.78
N LYS A 10 -4.59 4.79 -3.97
CA LYS A 10 -3.14 4.83 -4.21
C LYS A 10 -2.64 3.46 -4.66
N ILE A 11 -1.83 3.45 -5.72
CA ILE A 11 -1.02 2.28 -6.08
C ILE A 11 0.03 2.15 -4.98
N PHE A 12 0.03 1.02 -4.29
CA PHE A 12 0.95 0.71 -3.20
C PHE A 12 1.19 -0.81 -3.20
N GLY A 13 2.31 -1.27 -2.63
CA GLY A 13 2.57 -2.70 -2.50
C GLY A 13 1.71 -3.32 -1.40
N TYR A 14 0.91 -4.33 -1.73
CA TYR A 14 0.07 -5.05 -0.75
C TYR A 14 0.50 -6.52 -0.64
N PRO A 15 0.34 -7.16 0.53
CA PRO A 15 0.41 -8.61 0.59
C PRO A 15 -0.80 -9.18 -0.16
N LEU A 16 -0.52 -9.91 -1.24
CA LEU A 16 -1.55 -10.54 -2.07
C LEU A 16 -1.47 -12.05 -1.93
N ARG A 17 -2.64 -12.70 -2.04
CA ARG A 17 -2.76 -14.14 -2.24
C ARG A 17 -3.39 -14.38 -3.60
N SER A 18 -2.81 -15.28 -4.39
CA SER A 18 -3.40 -15.74 -5.65
C SER A 18 -4.05 -17.11 -5.45
N ASP A 19 -5.15 -17.34 -6.14
CA ASP A 19 -5.82 -18.65 -6.23
C ASP A 19 -5.26 -19.54 -7.35
N GLY A 20 -4.28 -19.05 -8.12
CA GLY A 20 -3.71 -19.75 -9.27
C GLY A 20 -4.57 -19.73 -10.54
N ASN A 21 -5.78 -19.16 -10.51
CA ASN A 21 -6.71 -19.06 -11.64
C ASN A 21 -6.83 -17.63 -12.19
N GLY A 22 -5.84 -16.78 -11.86
CA GLY A 22 -5.81 -15.38 -12.27
C GLY A 22 -6.53 -14.43 -11.30
N ASN A 23 -7.12 -14.93 -10.22
CA ASN A 23 -7.66 -14.07 -9.17
C ASN A 23 -6.59 -13.79 -8.11
N VAL A 24 -6.65 -12.58 -7.54
CA VAL A 24 -5.82 -12.14 -6.43
C VAL A 24 -6.67 -11.41 -5.39
N GLU A 25 -6.36 -11.64 -4.12
CA GLU A 25 -7.00 -10.99 -2.99
C GLU A 25 -5.95 -10.35 -2.08
N ILE A 26 -6.30 -9.20 -1.48
CA ILE A 26 -5.44 -8.57 -0.48
C ILE A 26 -5.59 -9.34 0.82
N VAL A 27 -4.46 -9.81 1.36
CA VAL A 27 -4.41 -10.47 2.66
C VAL A 27 -4.77 -9.46 3.75
N GLN A 28 -5.88 -9.71 4.44
CA GLN A 28 -6.37 -8.87 5.53
C GLN A 28 -5.82 -9.33 6.89
N GLY A 29 -5.86 -8.45 7.89
CA GLY A 29 -5.55 -8.80 9.29
C GLY A 29 -4.07 -8.96 9.59
N VAL A 30 -3.19 -8.42 8.73
CA VAL A 30 -1.75 -8.38 9.00
C VAL A 30 -1.49 -7.33 10.07
N GLU A 31 -0.95 -7.77 11.22
CA GLU A 31 -0.50 -6.86 12.26
C GLU A 31 0.83 -6.20 11.87
N LEU A 32 0.86 -4.87 11.94
CA LEU A 32 2.04 -4.08 11.64
C LEU A 32 2.66 -3.59 12.95
N ASN A 33 3.92 -3.90 13.15
CA ASN A 33 4.70 -3.30 14.24
C ASN A 33 5.16 -1.87 13.86
N GLU A 34 5.71 -1.14 14.84
CA GLU A 34 6.14 0.25 14.64
C GLU A 34 7.20 0.41 13.55
N PHE A 35 8.12 -0.54 13.44
CA PHE A 35 9.11 -0.55 12.36
C PHE A 35 8.44 -0.60 10.98
N ALA A 36 7.51 -1.55 10.77
CA ALA A 36 6.80 -1.69 9.51
C ALA A 36 5.96 -0.44 9.18
N LYS A 37 5.28 0.13 10.18
CA LYS A 37 4.51 1.39 10.01
C LYS A 37 5.41 2.54 9.57
N SER A 38 6.56 2.73 10.22
CA SER A 38 7.49 3.80 9.86
C SER A 38 8.01 3.68 8.41
N LYS A 39 8.25 2.46 7.94
CA LYS A 39 8.67 2.22 6.55
C LYS A 39 7.55 2.50 5.56
N ILE A 40 6.33 2.07 5.87
CA ILE A 40 5.15 2.38 5.05
C ILE A 40 4.93 3.89 4.94
N GLU A 41 5.12 4.64 6.03
CA GLU A 41 4.99 6.10 6.05
C GLU A 41 6.02 6.77 5.12
N VAL A 42 7.30 6.38 5.20
CA VAL A 42 8.37 6.89 4.32
C VAL A 42 8.01 6.66 2.84
N THR A 43 7.67 5.42 2.46
CA THR A 43 7.29 5.11 1.07
C THR A 43 6.01 5.83 0.64
N THR A 44 5.06 6.03 1.56
CA THR A 44 3.82 6.78 1.26
C THR A 44 4.11 8.25 0.95
N GLN A 45 5.08 8.84 1.63
CA GLN A 45 5.52 10.21 1.40
C GLN A 45 6.24 10.34 0.05
N GLU A 46 7.16 9.42 -0.28
CA GLU A 46 7.84 9.37 -1.59
C GLU A 46 6.83 9.29 -2.74
N LEU A 47 5.86 8.38 -2.69
CA LEU A 47 4.81 8.25 -3.71
C LEU A 47 3.93 9.50 -3.85
N LYS A 48 3.74 10.26 -2.75
CA LYS A 48 3.01 11.53 -2.79
C LYS A 48 3.81 12.60 -3.53
N GLU A 49 5.11 12.66 -3.28
CA GLU A 49 6.03 13.59 -3.96
C GLU A 49 6.12 13.27 -5.46
N GLU A 50 6.26 11.99 -5.82
CA GLU A 50 6.24 11.54 -7.21
C GLU A 50 4.94 11.91 -7.92
N LYS A 51 3.80 11.70 -7.26
CA LYS A 51 2.48 12.06 -7.80
C LYS A 51 2.34 13.56 -8.03
N GLU A 52 2.80 14.39 -7.09
CA GLU A 52 2.77 15.85 -7.29
C GLU A 52 3.72 16.28 -8.41
N ALA A 53 4.88 15.62 -8.58
CA ALA A 53 5.83 15.94 -9.64
C ALA A 53 5.30 15.64 -11.06
N VAL A 54 4.41 14.66 -11.21
CA VAL A 54 3.80 14.30 -12.52
C VAL A 54 2.37 14.81 -12.69
N LYS A 55 1.90 15.65 -11.77
CA LYS A 55 0.50 16.10 -11.72
C LYS A 55 0.04 16.81 -12.99
N ASP A 56 0.94 17.50 -13.67
CA ASP A 56 0.65 18.24 -14.90
C ASP A 56 0.61 17.34 -16.16
N LEU A 57 0.83 16.02 -16.01
CA LEU A 57 0.82 15.02 -17.09
C LEU A 57 -0.45 14.14 -17.09
N LEU A 58 -1.39 14.38 -16.18
CA LEU A 58 -2.61 13.59 -15.95
C LEU A 58 -3.86 14.44 -16.19
#